data_AF-A0A1H9VHR5-F1
#
_entry.id   AF-A0A1H9VHR5-F1
#
_cell.length_a   1.000
_cell.length_b   1.000
_cell.length_c   1.000
_cell.angle_alpha   90.00
_cell.angle_beta   90.00
_cell.angle_gamma   90.00
#
_symmetry.space_group_name_H-M   'P 1'
#
loop_
_entity.id
_entity.type
_entity.pdbx_description
1 polymer ?
#
loop_
_entity_poly.entity_id
_entity_poly.type
_entity_poly.pdbx_seq_one_letter_code
_entity_poly.pdbx_strand_id
1 'polypeptide(L)'
;MPSMFPSFSAHPDDLNRRYDTTVGNDWPRSLKVAFWLIIVGAVLMLVTAMQMVAVGAPDQAPTQQFVAAYLRNMWFMVAVNAVTALVMVSAASYLRTGSRNARRIVAVCIAIACFFNVVAFAIRVAGFSAIVIVAVLAFAALFLFRPKASAYISKNTN
;
A
#
# COMPACT_ATOMS: atom_id res chain seq x y z
N MET A 1 2.41 14.49 -43.81
CA MET A 1 2.73 15.66 -42.97
C MET A 1 2.13 15.42 -41.60
N PRO A 2 2.88 15.54 -40.50
CA PRO A 2 2.31 15.42 -39.16
C PRO A 2 1.28 16.53 -38.96
N SER A 3 0.06 16.17 -38.56
CA SER A 3 -0.99 17.11 -38.18
C SER A 3 -0.49 17.99 -37.02
N MET A 4 -0.34 19.30 -37.24
CA MET A 4 0.09 20.27 -36.23
C MET A 4 -1.05 20.75 -35.30
N PHE A 5 -2.26 20.21 -35.45
CA PHE A 5 -3.37 20.51 -34.55
C PHE A 5 -3.37 19.59 -33.33
N PRO A 6 -3.63 20.11 -32.10
CA PRO A 6 -3.78 19.27 -30.92
C PRO A 6 -4.98 18.31 -31.10
N SER A 7 -4.70 17.07 -31.49
CA SER A 7 -5.73 16.04 -31.57
C SER A 7 -5.88 15.34 -30.22
N PHE A 8 -7.11 15.16 -29.75
CA PHE A 8 -7.39 14.36 -28.56
C PHE A 8 -7.07 12.87 -28.75
N SER A 9 -6.94 12.41 -30.00
CA SER A 9 -6.52 11.06 -30.35
C SER A 9 -5.02 10.87 -30.07
N ALA A 10 -4.68 9.82 -29.32
CA ALA A 10 -3.30 9.42 -29.11
C ALA A 10 -2.73 8.89 -30.42
N HIS A 11 -1.82 9.65 -31.05
CA HIS A 11 -1.08 9.16 -32.20
C HIS A 11 -0.09 8.07 -31.73
N PRO A 12 0.01 6.92 -32.41
CA PRO A 12 0.89 5.82 -32.01
C PRO A 12 2.36 6.24 -31.79
N ASP A 13 2.81 7.23 -32.56
CA ASP A 13 4.18 7.76 -32.63
C ASP A 13 4.43 9.02 -31.78
N ASP A 14 3.53 9.38 -30.87
CA ASP A 14 3.73 10.53 -29.98
C ASP A 14 4.78 10.23 -28.89
N LEU A 15 6.02 10.61 -29.16
CA LEU A 15 7.16 10.50 -28.25
C LEU A 15 6.98 11.35 -26.97
N ASN A 16 6.21 12.43 -27.01
CA ASN A 16 6.01 13.30 -25.85
C ASN A 16 5.02 12.70 -24.84
N ARG A 17 4.21 11.72 -25.27
CA ARG A 17 3.29 10.94 -24.42
C ARG A 17 3.89 9.62 -23.94
N ARG A 18 4.85 9.06 -24.66
CA ARG A 18 5.58 7.84 -24.26
C ARG A 18 6.79 8.22 -23.42
N TYR A 19 6.75 7.91 -22.12
CA TYR A 19 7.95 7.91 -21.30
C TYR A 19 8.84 6.72 -21.69
N ASP A 20 9.65 6.90 -22.74
CA ASP A 20 10.64 5.93 -23.20
C ASP A 20 11.93 6.06 -22.37
N THR A 21 11.84 5.74 -21.08
CA THR A 21 13.05 5.43 -20.32
C THR A 21 13.42 3.99 -20.59
N THR A 22 14.54 3.77 -21.27
CA THR A 22 15.14 2.46 -21.46
C THR A 22 15.34 1.78 -20.10
N VAL A 23 14.48 0.79 -19.81
CA VAL A 23 14.61 -0.04 -18.61
C VAL A 23 15.43 -1.28 -18.97
N GLY A 24 16.59 -1.39 -18.32
CA GLY A 24 17.40 -2.61 -18.37
C GLY A 24 16.62 -3.83 -17.84
N ASN A 25 17.21 -5.02 -17.95
CA ASN A 25 16.61 -6.23 -17.38
C ASN A 25 16.72 -6.28 -15.84
N ASP A 26 17.48 -5.36 -15.24
CA ASP A 26 17.69 -5.32 -13.81
C ASP A 26 16.50 -4.74 -13.04
N TRP A 27 16.24 -5.35 -11.88
CA TRP A 27 15.20 -4.91 -10.96
C TRP A 27 15.46 -3.46 -10.47
N PRO A 28 14.58 -2.48 -10.81
CA PRO A 28 14.86 -1.07 -10.58
C PRO A 28 14.92 -0.74 -9.09
N ARG A 29 15.84 0.17 -8.70
CA ARG A 29 16.03 0.60 -7.30
C ARG A 29 14.75 1.11 -6.65
N SER A 30 13.89 1.81 -7.38
CA SER A 30 12.59 2.27 -6.83
C SER A 30 11.69 1.11 -6.41
N LEU A 31 11.67 0.02 -7.17
CA LEU A 31 10.85 -1.15 -6.86
C LEU A 31 11.46 -1.97 -5.70
N LYS A 32 12.79 -2.00 -5.58
CA LYS A 32 13.51 -2.53 -4.40
C LYS A 32 13.14 -1.77 -3.13
N VAL A 33 13.15 -0.43 -3.19
CA VAL A 33 12.77 0.43 -2.06
C VAL A 33 11.30 0.22 -1.70
N ALA A 34 10.40 0.20 -2.69
CA ALA A 34 8.98 -0.08 -2.45
C ALA A 34 8.77 -1.44 -1.77
N PHE A 35 9.48 -2.48 -2.21
CA PHE A 35 9.42 -3.81 -1.60
C PHE A 35 9.81 -3.79 -0.12
N TRP A 36 10.94 -3.15 0.23
CA TRP A 36 11.35 -3.04 1.63
C TRP A 36 10.39 -2.20 2.47
N LEU A 37 9.85 -1.10 1.93
CA LEU A 37 8.84 -0.29 2.61
C LEU A 37 7.55 -1.07 2.86
N ILE A 38 7.13 -1.94 1.92
CA ILE A 38 6.00 -2.85 2.11
C ILE A 38 6.28 -3.82 3.25
N ILE A 39 7.47 -4.42 3.31
CA ILE A 39 7.84 -5.33 4.40
C ILE A 39 7.81 -4.60 5.75
N VAL A 40 8.44 -3.42 5.83
CA VAL A 40 8.45 -2.60 7.05
C VAL A 40 7.03 -2.23 7.46
N GLY A 41 6.20 -1.79 6.51
CA GLY A 41 4.79 -1.49 6.76
C GLY A 41 4.01 -2.69 7.30
N ALA A 42 4.19 -3.87 6.69
CA ALA A 42 3.55 -5.11 7.13
C ALA A 42 3.98 -5.51 8.54
N VAL A 43 5.27 -5.42 8.86
CA VAL A 43 5.78 -5.68 10.22
C VAL A 43 5.16 -4.71 11.22
N LEU A 44 5.12 -3.40 10.90
CA LEU A 44 4.49 -2.40 11.77
C LEU A 44 3.01 -2.69 12.00
N MET A 45 2.28 -3.10 10.97
CA MET A 45 0.86 -3.48 11.08
C MET A 45 0.66 -4.68 12.00
N LEU A 46 1.51 -5.71 11.89
CA LEU A 46 1.46 -6.88 12.77
C LEU A 46 1.82 -6.54 14.21
N VAL A 47 2.89 -5.78 14.44
CA VAL A 47 3.29 -5.32 15.79
C VAL A 47 2.19 -4.46 16.41
N THR A 48 1.57 -3.58 15.64
CA THR A 48 0.47 -2.74 16.11
C THR A 48 -0.77 -3.57 16.43
N ALA A 49 -1.08 -4.58 15.62
CA ALA A 49 -2.17 -5.52 15.91
C ALA A 49 -1.90 -6.32 17.20
N MET A 50 -0.68 -6.80 17.41
CA MET A 50 -0.28 -7.45 18.66
C MET A 50 -0.38 -6.50 19.86
N GLN A 51 0.04 -5.24 19.70
CA GLN A 51 -0.07 -4.22 20.73
C GLN A 51 -1.54 -3.96 21.11
N MET A 52 -2.44 -3.86 20.13
CA MET A 52 -3.87 -3.69 20.38
C MET A 52 -4.42 -4.83 21.24
N VAL A 53 -4.09 -6.08 20.90
CA VAL A 53 -4.51 -7.26 21.69
C VAL A 53 -3.90 -7.24 23.09
N ALA A 54 -2.63 -6.84 23.23
CA ALA A 54 -1.94 -6.80 24.51
C ALA A 54 -2.47 -5.70 25.45
N VAL A 55 -2.85 -4.54 24.91
CA VAL A 55 -3.43 -3.43 25.69
C VAL A 55 -4.88 -3.70 26.04
N GLY A 56 -5.66 -4.27 25.11
CA GLY A 56 -7.07 -4.58 25.34
C GLY A 56 -7.94 -3.33 25.50
N ALA A 57 -8.97 -3.43 26.34
CA ALA A 57 -9.91 -2.33 26.58
C ALA A 57 -9.31 -1.26 27.51
N PRO A 58 -9.69 0.02 27.36
CA PRO A 58 -9.23 1.09 28.25
C PRO A 58 -9.76 0.92 29.69
N ASP A 59 -8.88 1.07 30.67
CA ASP A 59 -9.18 0.87 32.11
C ASP A 59 -10.28 1.81 32.66
N GLN A 60 -10.43 3.00 32.07
CA GLN A 60 -11.38 4.04 32.51
C GLN A 60 -12.63 4.09 31.62
N ALA A 61 -13.09 2.94 31.12
CA ALA A 61 -14.27 2.89 30.26
C ALA A 61 -15.56 3.31 31.00
N PRO A 62 -16.35 4.26 30.47
CA PRO A 62 -17.50 4.83 31.17
C PRO A 62 -18.70 3.87 31.29
N THR A 63 -18.79 2.82 30.46
CA THR A 63 -19.90 1.85 30.46
C THR A 63 -19.47 0.52 29.84
N GLN A 64 -20.04 -0.60 30.30
CA GLN A 64 -19.81 -1.92 29.71
C GLN A 64 -20.14 -1.99 28.20
N GLN A 65 -21.15 -1.25 27.76
CA GLN A 65 -21.52 -1.17 26.35
C GLN A 65 -20.44 -0.51 25.49
N PHE A 66 -19.72 0.47 26.04
CA PHE A 66 -18.57 1.10 25.38
C PHE A 66 -17.42 0.10 25.24
N VAL A 67 -17.12 -0.68 26.28
CA VAL A 67 -16.09 -1.73 26.25
C VAL A 67 -16.37 -2.75 25.16
N ALA A 68 -17.60 -3.26 25.08
CA ALA A 68 -17.99 -4.24 24.07
C ALA A 68 -17.85 -3.68 22.64
N ALA A 69 -18.26 -2.44 22.40
CA ALA A 69 -18.12 -1.79 21.11
C ALA A 69 -16.64 -1.55 20.75
N TYR A 70 -15.83 -1.11 21.71
CA TYR A 70 -14.40 -0.90 21.55
C TYR A 70 -13.68 -2.19 21.17
N LEU A 71 -13.91 -3.27 21.93
CA LEU A 71 -13.28 -4.58 21.68
C LEU A 71 -13.66 -5.15 20.31
N ARG A 72 -14.92 -4.97 19.88
CA ARG A 72 -15.35 -5.40 18.53
C ARG A 72 -14.59 -4.65 17.44
N ASN A 73 -14.46 -3.33 17.57
CA ASN A 73 -13.72 -2.51 16.60
C ASN A 73 -12.22 -2.83 16.62
N MET A 74 -11.65 -3.06 17.81
CA MET A 74 -10.27 -3.48 17.99
C MET A 74 -9.99 -4.81 17.28
N TRP A 75 -10.82 -5.84 17.49
CA TRP A 75 -10.65 -7.15 16.84
C TRP A 75 -10.82 -7.07 15.33
N PHE A 76 -11.77 -6.26 14.85
CA PHE A 76 -11.90 -5.98 13.43
C PHE A 76 -10.61 -5.36 12.87
N MET A 77 -10.03 -4.38 13.57
CA MET A 77 -8.79 -3.72 13.14
C MET A 77 -7.59 -4.66 13.16
N VAL A 78 -7.48 -5.52 14.18
CA VAL A 78 -6.46 -6.58 14.29
C VAL A 78 -6.54 -7.51 13.08
N ALA A 79 -7.75 -7.97 12.74
CA ALA A 79 -7.97 -8.85 11.59
C ALA A 79 -7.60 -8.16 10.26
N VAL A 80 -8.04 -6.91 10.07
CA VAL A 80 -7.71 -6.12 8.86
C VAL A 80 -6.21 -5.95 8.73
N ASN A 81 -5.51 -5.52 9.79
CA ASN A 81 -4.06 -5.32 9.75
C ASN A 81 -3.31 -6.62 9.45
N ALA A 82 -3.68 -7.72 10.11
CA ALA A 82 -3.03 -9.01 9.92
C ALA A 82 -3.23 -9.55 8.49
N VAL A 83 -4.48 -9.58 8.01
CA VAL A 83 -4.80 -10.10 6.67
C VAL A 83 -4.16 -9.25 5.59
N THR A 84 -4.29 -7.92 5.66
CA THR A 84 -3.71 -7.03 4.65
C THR A 84 -2.18 -7.08 4.64
N ALA A 85 -1.52 -7.18 5.79
CA ALA A 85 -0.08 -7.37 5.86
C ALA A 85 0.38 -8.65 5.15
N LEU A 86 -0.29 -9.78 5.41
CA LEU A 86 0.05 -11.08 4.80
C LEU A 86 -0.21 -11.08 3.29
N VAL A 87 -1.35 -10.56 2.84
CA VAL A 87 -1.69 -10.47 1.40
C VAL A 87 -0.72 -9.52 0.69
N MET A 88 -0.34 -8.41 1.33
CA MET A 88 0.57 -7.44 0.74
C MET A 88 1.99 -8.00 0.59
N VAL A 89 2.52 -8.69 1.61
CA VAL A 89 3.85 -9.31 1.55
C VAL A 89 3.91 -10.44 0.53
N SER A 90 2.88 -11.29 0.50
CA SER A 90 2.80 -12.38 -0.48
C SER A 90 2.73 -11.83 -1.91
N ALA A 91 1.91 -10.81 -2.17
CA ALA A 91 1.86 -10.15 -3.47
C ALA A 91 3.16 -9.39 -3.80
N ALA A 92 3.84 -8.80 -2.80
CA ALA A 92 5.09 -8.08 -2.99
C ALA A 92 6.22 -8.99 -3.50
N SER A 93 6.23 -10.28 -3.16
CA SER A 93 7.22 -11.25 -3.67
C SER A 93 7.18 -11.38 -5.20
N TYR A 94 6.00 -11.24 -5.81
CA TYR A 94 5.81 -11.29 -7.26
C TYR A 94 6.16 -9.97 -7.98
N LEU A 95 6.45 -8.88 -7.26
CA LEU A 95 6.88 -7.62 -7.87
C LEU A 95 8.25 -7.75 -8.57
N ARG A 96 9.11 -8.66 -8.09
CA ARG A 96 10.42 -8.92 -8.72
C ARG A 96 10.28 -9.43 -10.15
N THR A 97 9.28 -10.28 -10.40
CA THR A 97 8.97 -10.84 -11.72
C THR A 97 8.31 -9.79 -12.65
N GLY A 98 7.91 -8.63 -12.12
CA GLY A 98 7.27 -7.58 -12.90
C GLY A 98 5.78 -7.80 -13.15
N SER A 99 5.09 -8.56 -12.29
CA SER A 99 3.65 -8.85 -12.45
C SER A 99 2.78 -7.61 -12.24
N ARG A 100 1.97 -7.26 -13.25
CA ARG A 100 0.98 -6.18 -13.18
C ARG A 100 -0.14 -6.46 -12.18
N ASN A 101 -0.58 -7.72 -12.07
CA ASN A 101 -1.64 -8.11 -11.13
C ASN A 101 -1.15 -8.02 -9.68
N ALA A 102 0.08 -8.45 -9.41
CA ALA A 102 0.69 -8.31 -8.09
C ALA A 102 0.74 -6.84 -7.65
N ARG A 103 1.13 -5.92 -8.54
CA ARG A 103 1.12 -4.48 -8.25
C ARG A 103 -0.27 -3.94 -7.93
N ARG A 104 -1.30 -4.36 -8.66
CA ARG A 104 -2.69 -3.95 -8.40
C ARG A 104 -3.15 -4.43 -7.02
N ILE A 105 -2.88 -5.69 -6.69
CA ILE A 105 -3.25 -6.27 -5.38
C ILE A 105 -2.56 -5.51 -4.26
N VAL A 106 -1.24 -5.27 -4.36
CA VAL A 106 -0.49 -4.49 -3.37
C VAL A 106 -1.07 -3.08 -3.21
N ALA A 107 -1.39 -2.39 -4.32
CA ALA A 107 -1.95 -1.05 -4.26
C ALA A 107 -3.32 -1.01 -3.59
N VAL A 108 -4.18 -2.00 -3.87
CA VAL A 108 -5.48 -2.15 -3.21
C VAL A 108 -5.30 -2.43 -1.72
N CYS A 109 -4.40 -3.34 -1.34
CA CYS A 109 -4.10 -3.61 0.07
C CYS A 109 -3.56 -2.37 0.80
N ILE A 110 -2.69 -1.58 0.17
CA ILE A 110 -2.21 -0.31 0.72
C ILE A 110 -3.37 0.65 0.95
N ALA A 111 -4.25 0.82 -0.04
CA ALA A 111 -5.40 1.73 0.09
C ALA A 111 -6.34 1.31 1.23
N ILE A 112 -6.66 0.01 1.30
CA ILE A 112 -7.48 -0.57 2.38
C ILE A 112 -6.82 -0.35 3.74
N ALA A 113 -5.53 -0.68 3.86
CA ALA A 113 -4.77 -0.53 5.11
C ALA A 113 -4.74 0.93 5.56
N CYS A 114 -4.47 1.87 4.64
CA CYS A 114 -4.46 3.29 4.95
C CYS A 114 -5.82 3.79 5.41
N PHE A 115 -6.90 3.44 4.69
CA PHE A 115 -8.26 3.84 5.04
C PHE A 115 -8.63 3.39 6.46
N PHE A 116 -8.47 2.10 6.76
CA PHE A 116 -8.84 1.56 8.07
C PHE A 116 -7.94 2.08 9.20
N ASN A 117 -6.65 2.32 8.96
CA ASN A 117 -5.78 2.92 9.98
C ASN A 117 -6.18 4.36 10.30
N VAL A 118 -6.57 5.16 9.29
CA VAL A 118 -7.10 6.52 9.51
C VAL A 118 -8.42 6.48 10.28
N VAL A 119 -9.34 5.59 9.90
CA VAL A 119 -10.62 5.42 10.62
C VAL A 119 -10.38 4.98 12.06
N ALA A 120 -9.53 3.97 12.29
CA ALA A 120 -9.20 3.47 13.62
C ALA A 120 -8.57 4.55 14.52
N PHE A 121 -7.75 5.42 13.94
CA PHE A 121 -7.20 6.59 14.64
C PHE A 121 -8.31 7.60 14.99
N ALA A 122 -9.22 7.90 14.05
CA ALA A 122 -10.32 8.83 14.28
C ALA A 122 -11.28 8.38 15.40
N ILE A 123 -11.55 7.07 15.48
CA ILE A 123 -12.38 6.48 16.56
C ILE A 123 -11.58 6.17 17.84
N ARG A 124 -10.31 6.59 17.92
CA ARG A 124 -9.40 6.41 19.07
C ARG A 124 -9.19 4.94 19.47
N VAL A 125 -9.31 4.02 18.52
CA VAL A 125 -8.95 2.60 18.68
C VAL A 125 -7.46 2.39 18.42
N ALA A 126 -6.88 3.16 17.49
CA ALA A 126 -5.45 3.12 17.19
C ALA A 126 -4.71 4.36 17.70
N GLY A 127 -3.49 4.15 18.17
CA GLY A 127 -2.59 5.23 18.58
C GLY A 127 -1.81 5.85 17.41
N PHE A 128 -0.75 6.59 17.75
CA PHE A 128 0.10 7.27 16.77
C PHE A 128 0.76 6.32 15.74
N SER A 129 0.88 5.04 16.07
CA SER A 129 1.36 3.99 15.17
C SER A 129 0.56 3.91 13.86
N ALA A 130 -0.75 4.16 13.89
CA ALA A 130 -1.58 4.18 12.68
C ALA A 130 -1.12 5.23 11.66
N ILE A 131 -0.71 6.42 12.13
CA ILE A 131 -0.22 7.49 11.26
C ILE A 131 1.12 7.10 10.63
N VAL A 132 2.01 6.50 11.43
CA VAL A 132 3.32 6.02 10.94
C VAL A 132 3.14 4.95 9.88
N ILE A 133 2.22 3.99 10.08
CA ILE A 133 1.88 2.96 9.10
C ILE A 133 1.41 3.61 7.79
N VAL A 134 0.46 4.54 7.87
CA VAL A 134 -0.08 5.24 6.68
C VAL A 134 1.03 5.97 5.93
N ALA A 135 1.92 6.67 6.63
CA ALA A 135 3.04 7.37 6.01
C ALA A 135 3.98 6.41 5.28
N VAL A 136 4.39 5.31 5.94
CA VAL A 136 5.28 4.29 5.33
C VAL A 136 4.63 3.68 4.09
N LEU A 137 3.36 3.30 4.17
CA LEU A 137 2.62 2.72 3.04
C LEU A 137 2.40 3.73 1.89
N ALA A 138 2.20 5.01 2.20
CA ALA A 138 2.13 6.07 1.20
C ALA A 138 3.45 6.23 0.45
N PHE A 139 4.58 6.25 1.16
CA PHE A 139 5.90 6.25 0.51
C PHE A 139 6.11 4.99 -0.33
N ALA A 140 5.71 3.81 0.17
CA ALA A 140 5.77 2.57 -0.59
C ALA A 140 5.00 2.67 -1.91
N ALA A 141 3.79 3.23 -1.89
CA ALA A 141 2.99 3.47 -3.08
C ALA A 141 3.68 4.45 -4.05
N LEU A 142 4.23 5.57 -3.56
CA LEU A 142 4.95 6.51 -4.41
C LEU A 142 6.12 5.84 -5.15
N PHE A 143 6.91 5.01 -4.46
CA PHE A 143 8.01 4.28 -5.09
C PHE A 143 7.53 3.17 -6.03
N LEU A 144 6.41 2.52 -5.72
CA LEU A 144 5.78 1.49 -6.56
C LEU A 144 5.24 2.07 -7.87
N PHE A 145 4.76 3.31 -7.86
CA PHE A 145 4.18 3.98 -9.03
C PHE A 145 5.10 4.92 -9.80
N ARG A 146 6.37 5.05 -9.39
CA ARG A 146 7.38 5.84 -10.11
C ARG A 146 7.53 5.39 -11.58
N PRO A 147 7.85 6.31 -12.52
CA PRO A 147 7.94 6.00 -13.96
C PRO A 147 8.83 4.79 -14.28
N LYS A 148 10.01 4.71 -13.67
CA LYS A 148 10.95 3.58 -13.85
C LYS A 148 10.38 2.23 -13.41
N ALA A 149 9.60 2.19 -12.33
CA ALA A 149 8.94 0.97 -11.86
C ALA A 149 7.79 0.58 -12.80
N SER A 150 7.04 1.58 -13.29
CA SER A 150 5.96 1.38 -14.26
C SER A 150 6.47 0.84 -15.60
N ALA A 151 7.56 1.38 -16.11
CA ALA A 151 8.18 0.91 -17.35
C ALA A 151 8.69 -0.55 -17.22
N TYR A 152 9.34 -0.91 -16.10
CA TYR A 152 9.80 -2.29 -15.86
C TYR A 152 8.65 -3.31 -15.83
N ILE A 153 7.56 -2.99 -15.13
CA ILE A 153 6.39 -3.86 -15.06
C ILE A 153 5.70 -3.97 -16.43
N SER A 154 5.61 -2.87 -17.18
CA SER A 154 5.04 -2.87 -18.54
C SER A 154 5.85 -3.71 -19.52
N LYS A 155 7.19 -3.73 -19.39
CA LYS A 155 8.07 -4.54 -20.23
C LYS A 155 7.95 -6.04 -19.94
N ASN A 156 7.77 -6.41 -18.67
CA ASN A 156 7.73 -7.81 -18.24
C ASN A 156 6.32 -8.41 -18.22
N THR A 157 5.28 -7.59 -18.41
CA THR A 157 3.91 -8.06 -18.61
C THR A 157 3.66 -8.17 -20.10
N ASN A 158 3.87 -9.36 -20.67
CA ASN A 158 3.42 -9.69 -22.04
C ASN A 158 1.91 -9.52 -22.17
#